data_AF-A0A1X7HGI7-F1
#
_entry.id   AF-A0A1X7HGI7-F1
#
_cell.length_a   1.000
_cell.length_b   1.000
_cell.length_c   1.000
_cell.angle_alpha   90.00
_cell.angle_beta   90.00
_cell.angle_gamma   90.00
#
_symmetry.space_group_name_H-M   'P 1'
#
loop_
_entity.id
_entity.type
_entity.pdbx_description
1 polymer ?
#
loop_
_entity_poly.entity_id
_entity_poly.type
_entity_poly.pdbx_seq_one_letter_code
_entity_poly.pdbx_strand_id
1 'polypeptide(L)'
;MKITDLAILFTAVFFPFFLLLSMHTGNVVDTAFVEMKYSAGLRTAIQDGGEMLNVNEAQSQEAGYESFKRFRADKERALETFSRTLYLNFGIEEDLQAQAALWWYIPAIAVVDYDGYYIYAMQSFTGPDGVESFRHTWSPKIPYAYYDGEGNSIHFTLDNVAEAYNGSSRLWYSGLQSELVGNTGIALLDKQVTFEEIRRISIVHAIQDDLAYYIERHNNLSVRNGISYTFSLPVIAQEEWVNTINDIGLMAFVQGIPIGDRYYNNYAFGGGRLVKTPVYFGSVDSSTGLKYYYRNTCSFPYDVQEAFSNRKEAAAAGYREKNCANSGVM
;
A
#
# COMPACT_ATOMS: atom_id res chain seq x y z
N MET A 1 1.32 -55.70 42.47
CA MET A 1 0.78 -54.36 42.79
C MET A 1 -0.73 -54.42 42.69
N LYS A 2 -1.46 -53.85 43.65
CA LYS A 2 -2.92 -53.69 43.52
C LYS A 2 -3.18 -52.63 42.46
N ILE A 3 -4.34 -52.68 41.81
CA ILE A 3 -4.78 -51.68 40.81
C ILE A 3 -4.72 -50.25 41.39
N THR A 4 -4.95 -50.12 42.70
CA THR A 4 -4.83 -48.85 43.43
C THR A 4 -3.41 -48.28 43.41
N ASP A 5 -2.38 -49.13 43.53
CA ASP A 5 -0.98 -48.69 43.57
C ASP A 5 -0.54 -48.18 42.19
N LEU A 6 -1.03 -48.83 41.13
CA LEU A 6 -0.81 -48.41 39.74
C LEU A 6 -1.49 -47.06 39.46
N ALA A 7 -2.72 -46.87 39.95
CA ALA A 7 -3.47 -45.62 39.77
C ALA A 7 -2.80 -44.43 40.49
N ILE A 8 -2.27 -44.64 41.69
CA ILE A 8 -1.54 -43.61 42.44
C ILE A 8 -0.26 -43.22 41.71
N LEU A 9 0.53 -44.21 41.25
CA LEU A 9 1.75 -43.95 40.48
C LEU A 9 1.47 -43.21 39.17
N PHE A 10 0.43 -43.64 38.44
CA PHE A 10 -0.01 -42.95 37.22
C PHE A 10 -0.37 -41.50 37.50
N THR A 11 -1.16 -41.24 38.55
CA THR A 11 -1.58 -39.88 38.91
C THR A 11 -0.38 -39.03 39.31
N ALA A 12 0.53 -39.55 40.13
CA ALA A 12 1.72 -38.81 40.57
C ALA A 12 2.64 -38.41 39.41
N VAL A 13 2.73 -39.23 38.36
CA VAL A 13 3.55 -38.94 37.17
C VAL A 13 2.82 -38.03 36.17
N PHE A 14 1.55 -38.30 35.89
CA PHE A 14 0.82 -37.59 34.82
C PHE A 14 0.16 -36.28 35.28
N PHE A 15 -0.20 -36.14 36.56
CA PHE A 15 -0.78 -34.90 37.08
C PHE A 15 0.08 -33.65 36.86
N PRO A 16 1.39 -33.63 37.17
CA PRO A 16 2.23 -32.46 36.88
C PRO A 16 2.33 -32.17 35.38
N PHE A 17 2.31 -33.20 34.53
CA PHE A 17 2.31 -33.04 33.08
C PHE A 17 1.02 -32.38 32.58
N PHE A 18 -0.14 -32.77 33.10
CA PHE A 18 -1.42 -32.14 32.77
C PHE A 18 -1.50 -30.68 33.23
N LEU A 19 -0.92 -30.33 34.38
CA LEU A 19 -0.84 -28.94 34.83
C LEU A 19 0.02 -28.09 33.88
N LEU A 20 1.21 -28.58 33.50
CA LEU A 20 2.07 -27.88 32.54
C LEU A 20 1.39 -27.72 31.19
N LEU A 21 0.72 -28.77 30.70
CA LEU A 21 -0.02 -28.73 29.43
C LEU A 21 -1.18 -27.72 29.49
N SER A 22 -1.92 -27.67 30.60
CA SER A 22 -3.00 -26.71 30.79
C SER A 22 -2.50 -25.27 30.81
N MET A 23 -1.39 -24.99 31.50
CA MET A 23 -0.78 -23.66 31.53
C MET A 23 -0.29 -23.24 30.14
N HIS A 24 0.38 -24.14 29.42
CA HIS A 24 0.84 -23.87 28.06
C HIS A 24 -0.34 -23.63 27.11
N THR A 25 -1.41 -24.40 27.24
CA THR A 25 -2.63 -24.24 26.43
C THR A 25 -3.29 -22.88 26.67
N GLY A 26 -3.36 -22.42 27.93
CA GLY A 26 -3.84 -21.07 28.26
C GLY A 26 -2.99 -19.97 27.59
N ASN A 27 -1.67 -20.05 27.74
CA ASN A 27 -0.75 -19.08 27.13
C ASN A 27 -0.87 -19.04 25.59
N VAL A 28 -1.05 -20.19 24.94
CA VAL A 28 -1.23 -20.26 23.48
C VAL A 28 -2.50 -19.54 23.03
N VAL A 29 -3.62 -19.72 23.76
CA VAL A 29 -4.89 -19.04 23.46
C VAL A 29 -4.76 -17.52 23.63
N ASP A 30 -4.17 -17.06 24.73
CA ASP A 30 -3.96 -15.64 24.99
C ASP A 30 -3.05 -15.00 23.93
N THR A 31 -1.97 -15.70 23.57
CA THR A 31 -1.03 -15.22 22.55
C THR A 31 -1.69 -15.16 21.16
N ALA A 32 -2.52 -16.14 20.81
CA ALA A 32 -3.30 -16.11 19.56
C ALA A 32 -4.31 -14.95 19.53
N PHE A 33 -4.94 -14.66 20.68
CA PHE A 33 -5.86 -13.52 20.79
C PHE A 33 -5.15 -12.17 20.60
N VAL A 34 -3.98 -11.98 21.23
CA VAL A 34 -3.16 -10.76 21.07
C VAL A 34 -2.67 -10.62 19.62
N GLU A 35 -2.19 -11.69 19.01
CA GLU A 35 -1.76 -11.71 17.61
C GLU A 35 -2.90 -11.32 16.66
N MET A 36 -4.11 -11.85 16.88
CA MET A 36 -5.30 -11.50 16.11
C MET A 36 -5.64 -10.00 16.28
N LYS A 37 -5.62 -9.49 17.51
CA LYS A 37 -5.90 -8.07 17.81
C LYS A 37 -4.91 -7.15 17.10
N TYR A 38 -3.60 -7.42 17.22
CA TYR A 38 -2.57 -6.60 16.59
C TYR A 38 -2.62 -6.68 15.06
N SER A 39 -2.89 -7.87 14.51
CA SER A 39 -3.05 -8.04 13.06
C SER A 39 -4.25 -7.30 12.51
N ALA A 40 -5.38 -7.33 13.21
CA ALA A 40 -6.56 -6.54 12.84
C ALA A 40 -6.23 -5.04 12.90
N GLY A 41 -5.62 -4.59 14.00
CA GLY A 41 -5.22 -3.19 14.18
C GLY A 41 -4.27 -2.68 13.10
N LEU A 42 -3.24 -3.47 12.76
CA LEU A 42 -2.29 -3.14 11.68
C LEU A 42 -3.00 -3.05 10.33
N ARG A 43 -3.87 -4.01 10.00
CA ARG A 43 -4.63 -4.02 8.74
C ARG A 43 -5.55 -2.81 8.64
N THR A 44 -6.27 -2.47 9.71
CA THR A 44 -7.14 -1.29 9.76
C THR A 44 -6.33 0.00 9.61
N ALA A 45 -5.20 0.12 10.33
CA ALA A 45 -4.32 1.28 10.20
C ALA A 45 -3.78 1.47 8.78
N ILE A 46 -3.39 0.37 8.13
CA ILE A 46 -2.90 0.40 6.76
C ILE A 46 -4.00 0.72 5.75
N GLN A 47 -5.21 0.21 5.96
CA GLN A 47 -6.37 0.57 5.13
C GLN A 47 -6.70 2.06 5.26
N ASP A 48 -6.84 2.57 6.49
CA ASP A 48 -7.15 3.98 6.74
C ASP A 48 -6.06 4.91 6.18
N GLY A 49 -4.79 4.56 6.38
CA GLY A 49 -3.66 5.30 5.82
C GLY A 49 -3.64 5.25 4.29
N GLY A 50 -3.91 4.07 3.71
CA GLY A 50 -4.00 3.88 2.26
C GLY A 50 -5.07 4.75 1.61
N GLU A 51 -6.28 4.81 2.20
CA GLU A 51 -7.37 5.65 1.71
C GLU A 51 -6.99 7.14 1.65
N MET A 52 -6.17 7.60 2.61
CA MET A 52 -5.71 8.98 2.68
C MET A 52 -4.65 9.35 1.65
N LEU A 53 -4.00 8.38 0.99
CA LEU A 53 -3.03 8.66 -0.08
C LEU A 53 -3.67 9.41 -1.25
N ASN A 54 -4.98 9.26 -1.45
CA ASN A 54 -5.73 9.89 -2.53
C ASN A 54 -6.49 11.15 -2.11
N VAL A 55 -6.29 11.64 -0.88
CA VAL A 55 -6.96 12.84 -0.36
C VAL A 55 -6.03 14.05 -0.52
N ASN A 56 -6.23 14.76 -1.64
CA ASN A 56 -5.60 15.99 -2.16
C ASN A 56 -4.56 16.73 -1.28
N GLU A 57 -3.35 16.92 -1.84
CA GLU A 57 -2.38 17.97 -1.47
C GLU A 57 -2.79 19.39 -1.96
N ALA A 58 -3.65 19.54 -2.97
CA ALA A 58 -4.13 20.86 -3.40
C ALA A 58 -5.44 20.81 -4.21
N GLN A 59 -6.46 21.52 -3.74
CA GLN A 59 -7.74 21.76 -4.44
C GLN A 59 -7.56 22.46 -5.81
N SER A 60 -6.38 22.98 -6.12
CA SER A 60 -6.03 23.60 -7.41
C SER A 60 -5.44 22.63 -8.45
N GLN A 61 -5.23 21.35 -8.09
CA GLN A 61 -4.79 20.28 -8.98
C GLN A 61 -5.83 19.16 -9.14
N GLU A 62 -7.10 19.47 -8.87
CA GLU A 62 -8.21 18.59 -9.26
C GLU A 62 -8.21 18.43 -10.78
N ALA A 63 -7.96 17.20 -11.22
CA ALA A 63 -7.78 16.82 -12.61
C ALA A 63 -8.96 17.27 -13.48
N GLY A 64 -8.69 18.19 -14.39
CA GLY A 64 -9.45 18.26 -15.63
C GLY A 64 -9.21 16.97 -16.43
N TYR A 65 -10.31 16.26 -16.71
CA TYR A 65 -10.62 15.26 -17.74
C TYR A 65 -9.58 14.28 -18.35
N GLU A 66 -8.29 14.30 -18.04
CA GLU A 66 -7.31 13.36 -18.60
C GLU A 66 -6.43 12.72 -17.52
N SER A 67 -6.75 11.45 -17.19
CA SER A 67 -6.02 10.52 -16.33
C SER A 67 -6.04 10.82 -14.82
N PHE A 68 -7.04 10.25 -14.15
CA PHE A 68 -7.18 10.20 -12.67
C PHE A 68 -6.13 9.33 -11.95
N LYS A 69 -5.11 8.80 -12.65
CA LYS A 69 -3.97 8.11 -12.04
C LYS A 69 -2.73 8.98 -11.86
N ARG A 70 -2.77 10.25 -12.30
CA ARG A 70 -1.69 11.23 -12.08
C ARG A 70 -1.73 11.91 -10.69
N PHE A 71 -2.31 11.24 -9.70
CA PHE A 71 -2.43 11.78 -8.36
C PHE A 71 -1.12 11.55 -7.60
N ARG A 72 -0.54 12.61 -7.02
CA ARG A 72 0.60 12.47 -6.11
C ARG A 72 0.08 11.99 -4.77
N ALA A 73 0.61 10.87 -4.28
CA ALA A 73 0.20 10.31 -3.01
C ALA A 73 0.56 11.25 -1.82
N ASP A 74 -0.43 11.61 -0.99
CA ASP A 74 -0.19 12.35 0.26
C ASP A 74 0.35 11.40 1.35
N LYS A 75 1.65 11.10 1.24
CA LYS A 75 2.37 10.18 2.13
C LYS A 75 2.40 10.66 3.58
N GLU A 76 2.45 11.98 3.82
CA GLU A 76 2.43 12.56 5.17
C GLU A 76 1.09 12.31 5.86
N ARG A 77 -0.01 12.61 5.18
CA ARG A 77 -1.36 12.41 5.73
C ARG A 77 -1.72 10.94 5.88
N ALA A 78 -1.25 10.10 4.96
CA ALA A 78 -1.36 8.66 5.06
C ALA A 78 -0.63 8.12 6.31
N LEU A 79 0.59 8.57 6.56
CA LEU A 79 1.37 8.19 7.74
C LEU A 79 0.75 8.68 9.05
N GLU A 80 0.24 9.92 9.07
CA GLU A 80 -0.47 10.47 10.23
C GLU A 80 -1.72 9.63 10.56
N THR A 81 -2.52 9.30 9.54
CA THR A 81 -3.73 8.52 9.72
C THR A 81 -3.42 7.08 10.12
N PHE A 82 -2.45 6.45 9.45
CA PHE A 82 -1.93 5.13 9.81
C PHE A 82 -1.50 5.09 11.28
N SER A 83 -0.64 6.03 11.70
CA SER A 83 -0.11 6.04 13.06
C SER A 83 -1.20 6.24 14.11
N ARG A 84 -2.13 7.18 13.89
CA ARG A 84 -3.28 7.40 14.78
C ARG A 84 -4.15 6.14 14.92
N THR A 85 -4.54 5.52 13.81
CA THR A 85 -5.35 4.30 13.84
C THR A 85 -4.59 3.14 14.50
N LEU A 86 -3.27 3.03 14.27
CA LEU A 86 -2.44 2.02 14.90
C LEU A 86 -2.42 2.20 16.43
N TYR A 87 -2.19 3.43 16.90
CA TYR A 87 -2.16 3.74 18.33
C TYR A 87 -3.49 3.46 19.02
N LEU A 88 -4.60 3.82 18.38
CA LEU A 88 -5.96 3.51 18.85
C LEU A 88 -6.17 2.00 19.01
N ASN A 89 -5.84 1.22 17.99
CA ASN A 89 -6.03 -0.24 18.02
C ASN A 89 -5.11 -0.94 19.02
N PHE A 90 -3.91 -0.39 19.25
CA PHE A 90 -2.95 -0.94 20.20
C PHE A 90 -3.24 -0.47 21.62
N GLY A 91 -4.09 0.54 21.80
CA GLY A 91 -4.47 1.10 23.10
C GLY A 91 -3.38 1.99 23.70
N ILE A 92 -2.60 2.66 22.86
CA ILE A 92 -1.44 3.49 23.25
C ILE A 92 -1.59 4.96 22.84
N GLU A 93 -2.80 5.42 22.48
CA GLU A 93 -3.06 6.79 22.01
C GLU A 93 -2.60 7.88 22.97
N GLU A 94 -2.72 7.65 24.28
CA GLU A 94 -2.32 8.61 25.31
C GLU A 94 -0.91 8.36 25.87
N ASP A 95 -0.25 7.27 25.45
CA ASP A 95 1.07 6.88 25.95
C ASP A 95 2.17 7.19 24.92
N LEU A 96 2.75 8.38 25.04
CA LEU A 96 3.84 8.84 24.17
C LEU A 96 5.09 7.96 24.23
N GLN A 97 5.36 7.31 25.37
CA GLN A 97 6.51 6.42 25.51
C GLN A 97 6.27 5.10 24.77
N ALA A 98 5.07 4.52 24.92
CA ALA A 98 4.69 3.33 24.18
C ALA A 98 4.61 3.60 22.67
N GLN A 99 4.17 4.77 22.23
CA GLN A 99 4.22 5.18 20.83
C GLN A 99 5.66 5.23 20.31
N ALA A 100 6.57 5.89 21.05
CA ALA A 100 7.98 5.94 20.68
C ALA A 100 8.62 4.54 20.65
N ALA A 101 8.25 3.66 21.58
CA ALA A 101 8.71 2.28 21.61
C ALA A 101 8.17 1.47 20.42
N LEU A 102 6.91 1.68 20.02
CA LEU A 102 6.29 0.99 18.88
C LEU A 102 7.06 1.20 17.58
N TRP A 103 7.56 2.42 17.34
CA TRP A 103 8.34 2.74 16.14
C TRP A 103 9.65 1.95 16.01
N TRP A 104 10.20 1.42 17.11
CA TRP A 104 11.35 0.51 17.02
C TRP A 104 11.00 -0.87 16.45
N TYR A 105 9.73 -1.25 16.50
CA TYR A 105 9.21 -2.50 15.93
C TYR A 105 8.69 -2.33 14.50
N ILE A 106 8.78 -1.12 13.92
CA ILE A 106 8.39 -0.82 12.55
C ILE A 106 9.66 -0.47 11.76
N PRO A 107 10.36 -1.44 11.18
CA PRO A 107 11.65 -1.18 10.51
C PRO A 107 11.51 -0.33 9.25
N ALA A 108 10.39 -0.47 8.53
CA ALA A 108 10.12 0.28 7.31
C ALA A 108 8.62 0.35 6.98
N ILE A 109 8.22 1.44 6.33
CA ILE A 109 6.92 1.62 5.68
C ILE A 109 7.19 2.07 4.23
N ALA A 110 6.51 1.49 3.26
CA ALA A 110 6.59 1.90 1.85
C ALA A 110 5.28 2.56 1.41
N VAL A 111 5.40 3.67 0.69
CA VAL A 111 4.30 4.29 -0.05
C VAL A 111 4.57 4.09 -1.54
N VAL A 112 3.74 3.29 -2.18
CA VAL A 112 3.72 3.06 -3.63
C VAL A 112 2.93 4.20 -4.26
N ASP A 113 3.59 4.98 -5.11
CA ASP A 113 3.01 6.12 -5.84
C ASP A 113 3.00 5.79 -7.36
N TYR A 114 2.41 6.67 -8.18
CA TYR A 114 2.14 6.40 -9.59
C TYR A 114 3.39 6.12 -10.44
N ASP A 115 4.46 6.87 -10.25
CA ASP A 115 5.70 6.90 -11.05
C ASP A 115 6.95 6.61 -10.19
N GLY A 116 6.75 6.17 -8.95
CA GLY A 116 7.81 5.78 -8.04
C GLY A 116 7.26 5.47 -6.66
N TYR A 117 8.13 5.37 -5.67
CA TYR A 117 7.75 5.04 -4.30
C TYR A 117 8.62 5.77 -3.28
N TYR A 118 8.19 5.76 -2.03
CA TYR A 118 8.90 6.32 -0.89
C TYR A 118 9.06 5.27 0.19
N ILE A 119 10.20 5.27 0.88
CA ILE A 119 10.43 4.46 2.06
C ILE A 119 10.56 5.36 3.28
N TYR A 120 9.73 5.11 4.30
CA TYR A 120 9.87 5.69 5.63
C TYR A 120 10.58 4.68 6.52
N ALA A 121 11.79 5.02 6.94
CA ALA A 121 12.61 4.16 7.77
C ALA A 121 13.45 5.00 8.72
N MET A 122 13.97 4.36 9.77
CA MET A 122 14.85 5.02 10.72
C MET A 122 16.20 5.35 10.07
N GLN A 123 16.62 6.60 10.20
CA GLN A 123 17.90 7.10 9.69
C GLN A 123 18.68 7.76 10.82
N SER A 124 20.00 7.67 10.74
CA SER A 124 20.91 8.37 11.65
C SER A 124 21.35 9.71 11.06
N PHE A 125 21.33 10.73 11.89
CA PHE A 125 21.75 12.09 11.55
C PHE A 125 22.74 12.57 12.59
N THR A 126 23.93 12.98 12.14
CA THR A 126 24.91 13.64 13.00
C THR A 126 24.60 15.13 12.99
N GLY A 127 24.21 15.67 14.13
CA GLY A 127 23.99 17.10 14.29
C GLY A 127 25.29 17.90 14.18
N PRO A 128 25.21 19.25 14.08
CA PRO A 128 26.38 20.13 14.11
C PRO A 128 27.23 20.01 15.38
N ASP A 129 26.65 19.46 16.44
CA ASP A 129 27.23 19.15 17.74
C ASP A 129 27.96 17.79 17.78
N GLY A 130 27.94 17.03 16.69
CA GLY A 130 28.55 15.70 16.60
C GLY A 130 27.72 14.60 17.27
N VAL A 131 26.51 14.90 17.74
CA VAL A 131 25.62 13.92 18.37
C VAL A 131 24.84 13.18 17.29
N GLU A 132 24.92 11.84 17.30
CA GLU A 132 24.12 10.99 16.43
C GLU A 132 22.69 10.91 16.98
N SER A 133 21.72 11.30 16.16
CA SER A 133 20.29 11.22 16.47
C SER A 133 19.61 10.28 15.48
N PHE A 134 18.65 9.50 15.97
CA PHE A 134 17.86 8.59 15.14
C PHE A 134 16.46 9.15 14.94
N ARG A 135 16.02 9.24 13.70
CA ARG A 135 14.67 9.67 13.36
C ARG A 135 14.18 8.93 12.14
N HIS A 136 12.91 8.57 12.14
CA HIS A 136 12.27 8.10 10.92
C HIS A 136 12.09 9.25 9.93
N THR A 137 12.46 9.03 8.69
CA THR A 137 12.38 10.06 7.64
C THR A 137 12.11 9.39 6.30
N TRP A 138 11.31 10.06 5.46
CA TRP A 138 11.07 9.63 4.09
C TRP A 138 12.35 9.66 3.26
N SER A 139 12.55 8.64 2.44
CA SER A 139 13.47 8.71 1.32
C SER A 139 13.03 9.79 0.32
N PRO A 140 13.94 10.29 -0.52
CA PRO A 140 13.54 10.88 -1.80
C PRO A 140 12.64 9.91 -2.57
N LYS A 141 11.84 10.44 -3.51
CA LYS A 141 11.04 9.58 -4.40
C LYS A 141 11.99 8.74 -5.25
N ILE A 142 11.77 7.43 -5.24
CA ILE A 142 12.59 6.46 -5.96
C ILE A 142 11.80 6.04 -7.21
N PRO A 143 12.29 6.33 -8.42
CA PRO A 143 11.55 6.01 -9.65
C PRO A 143 11.59 4.52 -9.93
N TYR A 144 10.57 4.02 -10.63
CA TYR A 144 10.57 2.66 -11.15
C TYR A 144 11.45 2.57 -12.40
N ALA A 145 12.72 2.21 -12.23
CA ALA A 145 13.69 2.20 -13.32
C ALA A 145 14.09 0.77 -13.75
N TYR A 146 14.27 0.58 -15.05
CA TYR A 146 14.83 -0.63 -15.65
C TYR A 146 15.94 -0.28 -16.64
N TYR A 147 16.99 -1.08 -16.65
CA TYR A 147 18.14 -0.96 -17.55
C TYR A 147 18.30 -2.29 -18.30
N ASP A 148 18.41 -2.21 -19.63
CA ASP A 148 18.52 -3.40 -20.49
C ASP A 148 19.97 -3.86 -20.74
N GLY A 149 20.95 -3.11 -20.21
CA GLY A 149 22.38 -3.38 -20.40
C GLY A 149 22.95 -2.93 -21.74
N GLU A 150 22.12 -2.51 -22.70
CA GLU A 150 22.52 -1.92 -23.99
C GLU A 150 22.68 -0.39 -23.91
N GLY A 151 22.52 0.16 -22.70
CA GLY A 151 22.58 1.60 -22.43
C GLY A 151 21.23 2.30 -22.51
N ASN A 152 20.13 1.56 -22.70
CA ASN A 152 18.79 2.12 -22.61
C ASN A 152 18.30 2.07 -21.16
N SER A 153 17.50 3.06 -20.78
CA SER A 153 16.84 3.11 -19.47
C SER A 153 15.37 3.42 -19.65
N ILE A 154 14.52 2.72 -18.91
CA ILE A 154 13.07 2.90 -18.95
C ILE A 154 12.57 3.19 -17.54
N HIS A 155 11.90 4.33 -17.38
CA HIS A 155 11.10 4.66 -16.22
C HIS A 155 9.67 4.22 -16.46
N PHE A 156 9.16 3.40 -15.56
CA PHE A 156 7.80 2.90 -15.59
C PHE A 156 6.87 3.73 -14.71
N THR A 157 5.58 3.64 -14.99
CA THR A 157 4.52 4.01 -14.06
C THR A 157 3.74 2.76 -13.64
N LEU A 158 2.78 2.90 -12.72
CA LEU A 158 1.84 1.84 -12.36
C LEU A 158 0.89 1.48 -13.54
N ASP A 159 0.80 2.35 -14.53
CA ASP A 159 0.13 2.12 -15.82
C ASP A 159 1.12 1.78 -16.94
N ASN A 160 0.61 1.70 -18.16
CA ASN A 160 1.38 1.44 -19.37
C ASN A 160 2.05 2.71 -19.93
N VAL A 161 2.19 3.77 -19.13
CA VAL A 161 2.96 4.96 -19.50
C VAL A 161 4.41 4.72 -19.12
N ALA A 162 5.33 5.02 -20.04
CA ALA A 162 6.76 4.92 -19.82
C ALA A 162 7.49 6.14 -20.36
N GLU A 163 8.61 6.45 -19.72
CA GLU A 163 9.63 7.35 -20.24
C GLU A 163 10.89 6.53 -20.49
N ALA A 164 11.41 6.57 -21.72
CA ALA A 164 12.52 5.74 -22.14
C ALA A 164 13.62 6.58 -22.77
N TYR A 165 14.85 6.31 -22.36
CA TYR A 165 16.05 6.83 -22.97
C TYR A 165 16.68 5.76 -23.84
N ASN A 166 16.93 6.09 -25.11
CA ASN A 166 17.69 5.24 -26.00
C ASN A 166 19.16 5.67 -26.00
N GLY A 167 20.07 4.78 -25.57
CA GLY A 167 21.50 5.07 -25.47
C GLY A 167 22.20 5.26 -26.82
N SER A 168 21.68 4.64 -27.88
CA SER A 168 22.23 4.73 -29.24
C SER A 168 21.84 6.04 -29.93
N SER A 169 20.57 6.42 -29.88
CA SER A 169 20.09 7.68 -30.48
C SER A 169 20.25 8.90 -29.56
N ARG A 170 20.46 8.68 -28.26
CA ARG A 170 20.51 9.69 -27.18
C ARG A 170 19.22 10.52 -27.07
N LEU A 171 18.09 9.94 -27.45
CA LEU A 171 16.78 10.58 -27.40
C LEU A 171 15.94 10.03 -26.26
N TRP A 172 15.10 10.92 -25.72
CA TRP A 172 14.06 10.58 -24.76
C TRP A 172 12.72 10.43 -25.47
N TYR A 173 11.98 9.41 -25.08
CA TYR A 173 10.64 9.11 -25.56
C TYR A 173 9.72 9.00 -24.35
N SER A 174 8.52 9.56 -24.43
CA SER A 174 7.53 9.50 -23.35
C SER A 174 6.15 9.35 -23.94
N GLY A 175 5.34 8.46 -23.37
CA GLY A 175 3.99 8.21 -23.84
C GLY A 175 3.43 6.89 -23.36
N LEU A 176 2.25 6.53 -23.88
CA LEU A 176 1.72 5.18 -23.69
C LEU A 176 2.60 4.19 -24.45
N GLN A 177 2.85 3.02 -23.87
CA GLN A 177 3.66 1.98 -24.51
C GLN A 177 3.17 1.68 -25.94
N SER A 178 1.86 1.68 -26.17
CA SER A 178 1.26 1.46 -27.50
C SER A 178 1.61 2.54 -28.53
N GLU A 179 1.90 3.77 -28.11
CA GLU A 179 2.30 4.89 -28.97
C GLU A 179 3.81 4.85 -29.28
N LEU A 180 4.59 4.24 -28.40
CA LEU A 180 6.04 4.12 -28.50
C LEU A 180 6.49 2.96 -29.39
N VAL A 181 5.61 1.99 -29.67
CA VAL A 181 5.90 0.84 -30.54
C VAL A 181 6.43 1.29 -31.91
N GLY A 182 7.59 0.78 -32.30
CA GLY A 182 8.24 1.02 -33.59
C GLY A 182 8.94 2.38 -33.74
N ASN A 183 8.82 3.28 -32.74
CA ASN A 183 9.30 4.65 -32.83
C ASN A 183 10.56 4.93 -32.00
N THR A 184 10.91 4.03 -31.08
CA THR A 184 11.98 4.26 -30.08
C THR A 184 13.28 3.51 -30.38
N GLY A 185 13.21 2.42 -31.16
CA GLY A 185 14.34 1.51 -31.35
C GLY A 185 14.70 0.68 -30.11
N ILE A 186 13.83 0.63 -29.09
CA ILE A 186 14.01 -0.15 -27.86
C ILE A 186 13.10 -1.37 -27.94
N ALA A 187 13.70 -2.58 -28.04
CA ALA A 187 12.96 -3.82 -28.28
C ALA A 187 11.92 -4.16 -27.20
N LEU A 188 12.14 -3.72 -25.96
CA LEU A 188 11.20 -3.91 -24.86
C LEU A 188 9.89 -3.13 -25.07
N LEU A 189 9.97 -1.92 -25.63
CA LEU A 189 8.79 -1.10 -25.90
C LEU A 189 7.96 -1.62 -27.07
N ASP A 190 8.53 -2.45 -27.94
CA ASP A 190 7.81 -3.03 -29.09
C ASP A 190 6.97 -4.27 -28.71
N LYS A 191 7.22 -4.87 -27.54
CA LYS A 191 6.59 -6.12 -27.10
C LYS A 191 5.69 -5.88 -25.90
N GLN A 192 4.40 -5.62 -26.15
CA GLN A 192 3.44 -5.26 -25.09
C GLN A 192 3.38 -6.25 -23.91
N VAL A 193 3.32 -7.57 -24.18
CA VAL A 193 3.23 -8.58 -23.10
C VAL A 193 4.51 -8.58 -22.26
N THR A 194 5.67 -8.62 -22.92
CA THR A 194 6.97 -8.61 -22.26
C THR A 194 7.23 -7.30 -21.51
N PHE A 195 6.76 -6.16 -22.04
CA PHE A 195 6.79 -4.87 -21.37
C PHE A 195 6.03 -4.93 -20.04
N GLU A 196 4.80 -5.42 -20.04
CA GLU A 196 3.99 -5.53 -18.82
C GLU A 196 4.62 -6.47 -17.78
N GLU A 197 5.18 -7.59 -18.22
CA GLU A 197 5.90 -8.53 -17.35
C GLU A 197 7.14 -7.88 -16.72
N ILE A 198 8.01 -7.28 -17.54
CA ILE A 198 9.23 -6.61 -17.05
C ILE A 198 8.88 -5.43 -16.17
N ARG A 199 7.86 -4.63 -16.52
CA ARG A 199 7.37 -3.52 -15.70
C ARG A 199 6.99 -3.99 -14.31
N ARG A 200 6.11 -5.01 -14.22
CA ARG A 200 5.66 -5.57 -12.93
C ARG A 200 6.84 -6.10 -12.12
N ILE A 201 7.70 -6.90 -12.72
CA ILE A 201 8.86 -7.49 -12.03
C ILE A 201 9.83 -6.40 -11.55
N SER A 202 10.12 -5.40 -12.39
CA SER A 202 11.06 -4.32 -12.05
C SER A 202 10.55 -3.48 -10.89
N ILE A 203 9.25 -3.15 -10.89
CA ILE A 203 8.64 -2.40 -9.79
C ILE A 203 8.71 -3.22 -8.48
N VAL A 204 8.33 -4.50 -8.53
CA VAL A 204 8.35 -5.38 -7.36
C VAL A 204 9.76 -5.51 -6.79
N HIS A 205 10.74 -5.80 -7.64
CA HIS A 205 12.13 -5.96 -7.21
C HIS A 205 12.69 -4.66 -6.64
N ALA A 206 12.44 -3.51 -7.28
CA ALA A 206 12.90 -2.23 -6.76
C ALA A 206 12.41 -1.99 -5.31
N ILE A 207 11.11 -2.18 -5.07
CA ILE A 207 10.53 -2.01 -3.73
C ILE A 207 11.08 -3.05 -2.74
N GLN A 208 11.23 -4.31 -3.16
CA GLN A 208 11.77 -5.38 -2.31
C GLN A 208 13.22 -5.12 -1.91
N ASP A 209 14.07 -4.76 -2.86
CA ASP A 209 15.50 -4.51 -2.64
C ASP A 209 15.69 -3.34 -1.68
N ASP A 210 14.96 -2.25 -1.88
CA ASP A 210 15.03 -1.08 -0.99
C ASP A 210 14.45 -1.37 0.39
N LEU A 211 13.32 -2.07 0.49
CA LEU A 211 12.79 -2.50 1.79
C LEU A 211 13.78 -3.40 2.53
N ALA A 212 14.39 -4.36 1.83
CA ALA A 212 15.40 -5.24 2.41
C ALA A 212 16.60 -4.43 2.92
N TYR A 213 17.08 -3.48 2.13
CA TYR A 213 18.16 -2.57 2.51
C TYR A 213 17.82 -1.75 3.76
N TYR A 214 16.63 -1.14 3.83
CA TYR A 214 16.22 -0.33 4.98
C TYR A 214 15.97 -1.19 6.23
N ILE A 215 15.43 -2.40 6.09
CA ILE A 215 15.26 -3.35 7.20
C ILE A 215 16.62 -3.82 7.73
N GLU A 216 17.58 -4.13 6.85
CA GLU A 216 18.94 -4.48 7.25
C GLU A 216 19.63 -3.32 7.98
N ARG A 217 19.46 -2.10 7.48
CA ARG A 217 19.95 -0.90 8.16
C ARG A 217 19.32 -0.75 9.54
N HIS A 218 18.03 -1.03 9.70
CA HIS A 218 17.34 -1.00 10.99
C HIS A 218 18.00 -1.96 11.98
N ASN A 219 18.35 -3.19 11.59
CA ASN A 219 19.07 -4.14 12.47
C ASN A 219 20.35 -3.53 13.07
N ASN A 220 21.15 -2.84 12.25
CA ASN A 220 22.38 -2.18 12.70
C ASN A 220 22.11 -1.08 13.73
N LEU A 221 20.96 -0.42 13.67
CA LEU A 221 20.52 0.61 14.61
C LEU A 221 19.89 0.01 15.88
N SER A 222 19.09 -1.04 15.74
CA SER A 222 18.37 -1.70 16.84
C SER A 222 19.32 -2.37 17.83
N VAL A 223 20.40 -2.99 17.34
CA VAL A 223 21.43 -3.62 18.20
C VAL A 223 22.09 -2.59 19.14
N ARG A 224 22.32 -1.35 18.66
CA ARG A 224 22.87 -0.26 19.48
C ARG A 224 21.94 0.16 20.62
N ASN A 225 20.65 -0.13 20.50
CA ASN A 225 19.61 0.22 21.48
C ASN A 225 19.12 -1.00 22.29
N GLY A 226 19.87 -2.10 22.29
CA GLY A 226 19.62 -3.26 23.15
C GLY A 226 18.53 -4.22 22.64
N ILE A 227 18.09 -4.06 21.39
CA ILE A 227 17.15 -4.99 20.75
C ILE A 227 17.95 -6.16 20.15
N SER A 228 17.68 -7.37 20.64
CA SER A 228 18.31 -8.62 20.16
C SER A 228 17.56 -9.30 19.00
N TYR A 229 16.39 -8.77 18.64
CA TYR A 229 15.58 -9.28 17.54
C TYR A 229 16.21 -8.92 16.19
N THR A 230 16.20 -9.86 15.23
CA THR A 230 16.67 -9.64 13.86
C THR A 230 15.48 -9.48 12.92
N PHE A 231 15.34 -8.28 12.37
CA PHE A 231 14.33 -7.90 11.40
C PHE A 231 14.69 -8.40 10.01
N SER A 232 13.71 -8.88 9.26
CA SER A 232 13.91 -9.37 7.88
C SER A 232 12.68 -9.09 7.02
N LEU A 233 12.87 -8.86 5.73
CA LEU A 233 11.73 -8.80 4.81
C LEU A 233 11.05 -10.19 4.77
N PRO A 234 9.75 -10.31 5.08
CA PRO A 234 9.05 -11.59 5.01
C PRO A 234 8.97 -12.08 3.57
N VAL A 235 8.93 -13.40 3.40
CA VAL A 235 8.70 -14.01 2.08
C VAL A 235 7.26 -13.79 1.69
N ILE A 236 7.03 -12.95 0.68
CA ILE A 236 5.71 -12.63 0.14
C ILE A 236 5.64 -13.21 -1.27
N ALA A 237 4.54 -13.88 -1.60
CA ALA A 237 4.36 -14.50 -2.91
C ALA A 237 4.34 -13.45 -4.03
N GLN A 238 4.92 -13.78 -5.19
CA GLN A 238 4.97 -12.86 -6.33
C GLN A 238 3.57 -12.39 -6.76
N GLU A 239 2.58 -13.27 -6.72
CA GLU A 239 1.19 -12.92 -7.04
C GLU A 239 0.62 -11.87 -6.07
N GLU A 240 0.95 -11.97 -4.79
CA GLU A 240 0.52 -11.01 -3.76
C GLU A 240 1.15 -9.64 -4.00
N TRP A 241 2.45 -9.60 -4.32
CA TRP A 241 3.14 -8.38 -4.73
C TRP A 241 2.55 -7.74 -5.99
N VAL A 242 2.31 -8.56 -7.02
CA VAL A 242 1.77 -8.08 -8.29
C VAL A 242 0.34 -7.54 -8.12
N ASN A 243 -0.46 -8.17 -7.27
CA ASN A 243 -1.81 -7.67 -6.94
C ASN A 243 -1.76 -6.36 -6.14
N THR A 244 -0.79 -6.26 -5.25
CA THR A 244 -0.55 -5.10 -4.36
C THR A 244 -0.10 -3.87 -5.16
N ILE A 245 0.81 -4.02 -6.12
CA ILE A 245 1.44 -2.89 -6.82
C ILE A 245 0.70 -2.48 -8.11
N ASN A 246 -0.57 -2.87 -8.27
CA ASN A 246 -1.37 -2.37 -9.40
C ASN A 246 -1.88 -0.93 -9.21
N ASP A 247 -1.89 -0.44 -7.97
CA ASP A 247 -2.44 0.84 -7.57
C ASP A 247 -1.55 1.50 -6.51
N ILE A 248 -1.78 2.80 -6.29
CA ILE A 248 -1.18 3.56 -5.18
C ILE A 248 -1.56 2.89 -3.85
N GLY A 249 -0.61 2.76 -2.93
CA GLY A 249 -0.87 2.07 -1.68
C GLY A 249 0.20 2.23 -0.61
N LEU A 250 -0.13 1.79 0.59
CA LEU A 250 0.69 1.84 1.79
C LEU A 250 1.02 0.42 2.23
N MET A 251 2.29 0.16 2.56
CA MET A 251 2.76 -1.10 3.11
C MET A 251 3.54 -0.83 4.39
N ALA A 252 3.28 -1.58 5.46
CA ALA A 252 4.07 -1.51 6.69
C ALA A 252 4.40 -2.89 7.21
N PHE A 253 5.56 -2.96 7.86
CA PHE A 253 6.07 -4.16 8.51
C PHE A 253 6.15 -3.90 10.01
N VAL A 254 5.55 -4.78 10.82
CA VAL A 254 5.66 -4.77 12.28
C VAL A 254 6.32 -6.06 12.70
N GLN A 255 7.46 -6.00 13.36
CA GLN A 255 8.23 -7.19 13.73
C GLN A 255 8.87 -7.05 15.10
N GLY A 256 9.04 -8.19 15.77
CA GLY A 256 9.80 -8.28 17.02
C GLY A 256 9.04 -7.86 18.27
N ILE A 257 7.72 -7.63 18.21
CA ILE A 257 6.94 -7.31 19.42
C ILE A 257 6.79 -8.59 20.26
N PRO A 258 7.26 -8.63 21.51
CA PRO A 258 7.16 -9.83 22.34
C PRO A 258 5.69 -10.13 22.72
N ILE A 259 5.23 -11.35 22.42
CA ILE A 259 3.88 -11.85 22.78
C ILE A 259 4.01 -13.26 23.39
N GLY A 260 3.89 -13.35 24.72
CA GLY A 260 4.08 -14.62 25.43
C GLY A 260 5.51 -15.15 25.27
N ASP A 261 5.65 -16.33 24.67
CA ASP A 261 6.92 -17.03 24.43
C ASP A 261 7.47 -16.83 22.99
N ARG A 262 6.81 -16.01 22.17
CA ARG A 262 7.17 -15.75 20.78
C ARG A 262 7.13 -14.27 20.44
N TYR A 263 7.53 -13.94 19.21
CA TYR A 263 7.46 -12.59 18.66
C TYR A 263 6.32 -12.47 17.66
N TYR A 264 5.64 -11.33 17.70
CA TYR A 264 4.67 -10.91 16.71
C TYR A 264 5.38 -10.28 15.53
N ASN A 265 5.17 -10.89 14.36
CA ASN A 265 5.71 -10.45 13.08
C ASN A 265 4.57 -10.46 12.07
N ASN A 266 4.26 -9.30 11.50
CA ASN A 266 3.25 -9.20 10.48
C ASN A 266 3.54 -8.04 9.53
N TYR A 267 2.91 -8.09 8.37
CA TYR A 267 2.89 -7.01 7.41
C TYR A 267 1.47 -6.83 6.91
N ALA A 268 1.17 -5.63 6.45
CA ALA A 268 -0.09 -5.37 5.78
C ALA A 268 0.11 -4.41 4.62
N PHE A 269 -0.76 -4.56 3.64
CA PHE A 269 -0.87 -3.67 2.50
C PHE A 269 -2.29 -3.12 2.41
N GLY A 270 -2.40 -1.83 2.08
CA GLY A 270 -3.64 -1.10 1.95
C GLY A 270 -3.56 -0.28 0.68
N GLY A 271 -4.31 -0.70 -0.34
CA GLY A 271 -4.45 0.07 -1.56
C GLY A 271 -5.28 1.32 -1.31
N GLY A 272 -4.87 2.46 -1.86
CA GLY A 272 -5.61 3.69 -1.72
C GLY A 272 -6.87 3.75 -2.58
N ARG A 273 -7.12 2.74 -3.43
CA ARG A 273 -8.19 2.72 -4.43
C ARG A 273 -9.49 3.30 -3.88
N LEU A 274 -9.75 4.58 -4.20
CA LEU A 274 -11.11 5.10 -4.12
C LEU A 274 -11.92 4.19 -5.03
N VAL A 275 -12.88 3.48 -4.44
CA VAL A 275 -14.01 2.97 -5.18
C VAL A 275 -14.55 4.18 -5.94
N LYS A 276 -14.29 4.25 -7.25
CA LYS A 276 -14.76 5.34 -8.11
C LYS A 276 -16.23 5.57 -7.77
N THR A 277 -16.54 6.67 -7.09
CA THR A 277 -17.94 7.05 -6.92
C THR A 277 -18.45 7.24 -8.35
N PRO A 278 -19.46 6.48 -8.79
CA PRO A 278 -19.91 6.55 -10.17
C PRO A 278 -20.30 8.00 -10.48
N VAL A 279 -19.58 8.64 -11.40
CA VAL A 279 -19.88 9.99 -11.84
C VAL A 279 -21.10 9.93 -12.74
N TYR A 280 -22.12 10.71 -12.40
CA TYR A 280 -23.31 10.89 -13.21
C TYR A 280 -23.22 12.23 -13.95
N PHE A 281 -23.18 12.19 -15.27
CA PHE A 281 -23.18 13.39 -16.10
C PHE A 281 -24.61 13.90 -16.26
N GLY A 282 -24.84 15.16 -15.90
CA GLY A 282 -26.04 15.93 -16.19
C GLY A 282 -25.89 16.65 -17.53
N SER A 283 -26.81 16.41 -18.45
CA SER A 283 -26.90 17.09 -19.74
C SER A 283 -28.30 17.64 -19.96
N VAL A 284 -28.40 18.61 -20.86
CA VAL A 284 -29.69 19.13 -21.34
C VAL A 284 -29.85 18.73 -22.80
N ASP A 285 -30.98 18.13 -23.13
CA ASP A 285 -31.31 17.83 -24.52
C ASP A 285 -31.68 19.13 -25.25
N SER A 286 -30.85 19.54 -26.21
CA SER A 286 -31.04 20.79 -26.98
C SER A 286 -32.34 20.83 -27.79
N SER A 287 -32.97 19.68 -28.06
CA SER A 287 -34.22 19.58 -28.83
C SER A 287 -35.48 19.67 -27.97
N THR A 288 -35.43 19.18 -26.72
CA THR A 288 -36.59 19.11 -25.82
C THR A 288 -36.47 20.00 -24.57
N GLY A 289 -35.27 20.52 -24.29
CA GLY A 289 -34.96 21.28 -23.07
C GLY A 289 -34.97 20.43 -21.80
N LEU A 290 -35.06 19.11 -21.91
CA LEU A 290 -35.15 18.19 -20.77
C LEU A 290 -33.77 17.91 -20.18
N LYS A 291 -33.68 17.94 -18.86
CA LYS A 291 -32.48 17.61 -18.08
C LYS A 291 -32.38 16.11 -17.84
N TYR A 292 -31.30 15.49 -18.30
CA TYR A 292 -31.02 14.07 -18.11
C TYR A 292 -29.71 13.87 -17.37
N TYR A 293 -29.66 12.88 -16.48
CA TYR A 293 -28.40 12.38 -15.96
C TYR A 293 -28.15 10.95 -16.41
N TYR A 294 -26.89 10.60 -16.69
CA TYR A 294 -26.49 9.25 -17.08
C TYR A 294 -25.10 8.92 -16.52
N ARG A 295 -24.77 7.62 -16.45
CA ARG A 295 -23.45 7.18 -15.96
C ARG A 295 -22.37 7.53 -16.95
N ASN A 296 -21.15 7.79 -16.46
CA ASN A 296 -19.96 7.96 -17.29
C ASN A 296 -19.66 6.80 -18.27
N THR A 297 -20.26 5.62 -18.06
CA THR A 297 -20.19 4.48 -18.97
C THR A 297 -21.14 4.58 -20.16
N CYS A 298 -22.11 5.51 -20.16
CA CYS A 298 -23.01 5.74 -21.29
C CYS A 298 -22.45 6.87 -22.18
N SER A 299 -22.48 6.69 -23.50
CA SER A 299 -22.13 7.75 -24.47
C SER A 299 -23.41 8.26 -25.12
N PHE A 300 -23.83 9.48 -24.79
CA PHE A 300 -24.94 10.17 -25.43
C PHE A 300 -24.44 11.46 -26.13
N PRO A 301 -25.05 11.88 -27.24
CA PRO A 301 -24.63 13.06 -28.00
C PRO A 301 -25.17 14.36 -27.37
N TYR A 302 -25.02 14.52 -26.05
CA TYR A 302 -25.45 15.71 -25.33
C TYR A 302 -24.27 16.39 -24.68
N ASP A 303 -24.25 17.72 -24.70
CA ASP A 303 -23.24 18.50 -23.98
C ASP A 303 -23.44 18.33 -22.48
N VAL A 304 -22.39 17.84 -21.81
CA VAL A 304 -22.35 17.69 -20.36
C VAL A 304 -22.26 19.07 -19.74
N GLN A 305 -23.25 19.42 -18.91
CA GLN A 305 -23.30 20.71 -18.21
C GLN A 305 -22.85 20.59 -16.76
N GLU A 306 -23.19 19.48 -16.09
CA GLU A 306 -22.92 19.27 -14.67
C GLU A 306 -22.53 17.80 -14.40
N ALA A 307 -21.85 17.52 -13.29
CA ALA A 307 -21.48 16.17 -12.87
C ALA A 307 -21.87 15.96 -11.41
N PHE A 308 -22.41 14.78 -11.09
CA PHE A 308 -22.92 14.44 -9.76
C PHE A 308 -22.23 13.19 -9.20
N SER A 309 -22.05 13.19 -7.88
CA SER A 309 -21.44 12.08 -7.14
C SER A 309 -22.42 10.91 -6.91
N ASN A 310 -23.73 11.18 -6.92
CA ASN A 310 -24.76 10.19 -6.67
C ASN A 310 -26.10 10.57 -7.36
N ARG A 311 -26.96 9.57 -7.59
CA ARG A 311 -28.28 9.75 -8.23
C ARG A 311 -29.20 10.72 -7.48
N LYS A 312 -29.10 10.77 -6.15
CA LYS A 312 -29.96 11.60 -5.30
C LYS A 312 -29.65 13.08 -5.50
N GLU A 313 -28.37 13.43 -5.63
CA GLU A 313 -27.89 14.78 -5.93
C GLU A 313 -28.34 15.24 -7.33
N ALA A 314 -28.19 14.39 -8.35
CA ALA A 314 -28.65 14.67 -9.71
C ALA A 314 -30.17 14.91 -9.76
N ALA A 315 -30.95 14.08 -9.05
CA ALA A 315 -32.40 14.22 -8.97
C ALA A 315 -32.81 15.48 -8.20
N ALA A 316 -32.10 15.84 -7.12
CA ALA A 316 -32.34 17.08 -6.38
C ALA A 316 -32.05 18.33 -7.23
N ALA A 317 -31.07 18.25 -8.13
CA ALA A 317 -30.77 19.28 -9.14
C ALA A 317 -31.75 19.29 -10.35
N GLY A 318 -32.74 18.39 -10.35
CA GLY A 318 -33.81 18.34 -11.35
C GLY A 318 -33.51 17.50 -12.60
N TYR A 319 -32.45 16.70 -12.60
CA TYR A 319 -32.09 15.81 -13.71
C TYR A 319 -32.81 14.46 -13.62
N ARG A 320 -33.20 13.90 -14.76
CA ARG A 320 -33.89 12.59 -14.87
C ARG A 320 -32.95 11.49 -15.36
N GLU A 321 -33.05 10.27 -14.82
CA GLU A 321 -32.14 9.18 -15.22
C GLU A 321 -32.39 8.76 -16.68
N LYS A 322 -31.31 8.72 -17.47
CA LYS A 322 -31.29 8.12 -18.80
C LYS A 322 -30.39 6.89 -18.77
N ASN A 323 -31.00 5.71 -18.81
CA ASN A 323 -30.28 4.42 -18.77
C ASN A 323 -29.54 4.15 -20.10
N CYS A 324 -28.34 3.56 -20.02
CA CYS A 324 -27.56 3.18 -21.21
C CYS A 324 -28.29 2.16 -22.12
N ALA A 325 -29.29 1.44 -21.59
CA ALA A 325 -30.02 0.40 -22.31
C ALA A 325 -31.12 0.91 -23.26
N ASN A 326 -31.39 2.22 -23.27
CA ASN A 326 -32.33 2.84 -24.21
C ASN A 326 -31.59 3.68 -25.25
N SER A 327 -30.73 3.03 -26.03
CA SER A 327 -30.49 3.45 -27.42
C SER A 327 -31.74 3.05 -28.21
N GLY A 328 -32.60 4.04 -28.50
CA GLY A 328 -33.94 3.83 -29.03
C GLY A 328 -34.00 2.81 -30.19
N VAL A 329 -34.93 1.87 -30.06
CA VAL A 329 -35.63 1.34 -31.23
C VAL A 329 -36.85 2.24 -31.42
N MET A 330 -36.79 3.08 -32.45
CA MET A 330 -37.82 3.92 -33.08
C MET A 330 -38.66 4.85 -32.20
#